data_AF-A0A917URF4-F1
#
_entry.id   AF-A0A917URF4-F1
#
_cell.length_a   1.000
_cell.length_b   1.000
_cell.length_c   1.000
_cell.angle_alpha   90.00
_cell.angle_beta   90.00
_cell.angle_gamma   90.00
#
_symmetry.space_group_name_H-M   'P 1'
#
loop_
_entity.id
_entity.type
_entity.pdbx_description
1 polymer ?
#
loop_
_entity_poly.entity_id
_entity_poly.type
_entity_poly.pdbx_seq_one_letter_code
_entity_poly.pdbx_strand_id
1 'polypeptide(L)'
;MSSVRQTLGRTIRLTDGSSDRGWDLKSGREGWGQGRPLAGLDEPGVRVRVGPDMRVTVTRGRQIQTLSPPAVPPFNVYGSGYPAGWTVERSGPVLTVTAKASVRIGVMDMADIENVFRWNLTTGRLERCDTVSTTALAGQDRACPGASR
;
A
#
# COMPACT_ATOMS: atom_id res chain seq x y z
N MET A 1 -12.42 -9.70 -13.74
CA MET A 1 -11.10 -9.40 -14.34
C MET A 1 -10.23 -10.63 -14.22
N SER A 2 -9.74 -11.15 -15.35
CA SER A 2 -8.92 -12.37 -15.41
C SER A 2 -7.50 -12.07 -14.93
N SER A 3 -7.04 -12.74 -13.88
CA SER A 3 -5.62 -12.72 -13.52
C SER A 3 -4.92 -13.85 -14.26
N VAL A 4 -3.87 -13.53 -15.02
CA VAL A 4 -3.04 -14.55 -15.65
C VAL A 4 -1.96 -14.94 -14.66
N ARG A 5 -2.00 -16.19 -14.19
CA ARG A 5 -0.92 -16.81 -13.42
C ARG A 5 0.03 -17.48 -14.39
N GLN A 6 1.23 -16.95 -14.49
CA GLN A 6 2.31 -17.61 -15.24
C GLN A 6 3.44 -17.95 -14.27
N THR A 7 3.77 -19.23 -14.17
CA THR A 7 4.92 -19.71 -13.40
C THR A 7 6.13 -19.70 -14.33
N LEU A 8 7.09 -18.81 -14.08
CA LEU A 8 8.35 -18.76 -14.82
C LEU A 8 9.46 -19.28 -13.90
N GLY A 9 9.60 -20.61 -13.82
CA GLY A 9 10.60 -21.24 -12.96
C GLY A 9 10.34 -20.95 -11.48
N ARG A 10 11.22 -20.17 -10.84
CA ARG A 10 11.17 -19.80 -9.41
C ARG A 10 10.26 -18.62 -9.08
N THR A 11 9.61 -18.01 -10.07
CA THR A 11 8.75 -16.85 -9.84
C THR A 11 7.30 -17.12 -10.25
N ILE A 12 6.36 -16.65 -9.43
CA ILE A 12 4.95 -16.48 -9.83
C ILE A 12 4.81 -15.06 -10.35
N ARG A 13 4.29 -14.91 -11.56
CA ARG A 13 3.81 -13.64 -12.10
C ARG A 13 2.29 -13.56 -11.93
N LEU A 14 1.79 -12.50 -11.31
CA LEU A 14 0.38 -12.13 -11.33
C LEU A 14 0.23 -10.83 -12.11
N THR A 15 -0.45 -10.91 -13.23
CA THR A 15 -0.88 -9.72 -13.98
C THR A 15 -2.36 -9.49 -13.71
N ASP A 16 -2.69 -8.32 -13.18
CA ASP A 16 -4.04 -7.76 -13.23
C ASP A 16 -4.09 -6.68 -14.33
N GLY A 17 -5.29 -6.23 -14.74
CA GLY A 17 -5.44 -5.27 -15.84
C GLY A 17 -4.73 -3.92 -15.66
N SER A 18 -4.07 -3.71 -14.52
CA SER A 18 -3.39 -2.46 -14.12
C SER A 18 -1.94 -2.64 -13.67
N SER A 19 -1.52 -3.86 -13.36
CA SER A 19 -0.23 -4.14 -12.77
C SER A 19 0.24 -5.56 -13.03
N ASP A 20 1.54 -5.74 -12.90
CA ASP A 20 2.23 -6.98 -13.13
C ASP A 20 3.25 -7.18 -12.02
N ARG A 21 3.05 -8.22 -11.22
CA ARG A 21 3.78 -8.44 -9.98
C ARG A 21 4.43 -9.82 -10.00
N GLY A 22 5.63 -9.91 -9.45
CA GLY A 22 6.44 -11.12 -9.40
C GLY A 22 6.81 -11.49 -7.97
N TRP A 23 6.54 -12.72 -7.55
CA TRP A 23 6.98 -13.28 -6.26
C TRP A 23 7.99 -14.39 -6.48
N ASP A 24 9.06 -14.40 -5.68
CA ASP A 24 9.94 -15.55 -5.58
C ASP A 24 9.26 -16.65 -4.75
N LEU A 25 9.10 -17.83 -5.36
CA LEU A 25 8.41 -18.98 -4.80
C LEU A 25 9.10 -19.55 -3.54
N LYS A 26 10.42 -19.38 -3.42
CA LYS A 26 11.20 -20.01 -2.35
C LYS A 26 11.18 -19.16 -1.07
N SER A 27 11.22 -17.85 -1.22
CA SER A 27 11.24 -16.89 -0.12
C SER A 27 9.88 -16.27 0.19
N GLY A 28 8.91 -16.42 -0.71
CA GLY A 28 7.61 -15.74 -0.64
C GLY A 28 7.72 -14.22 -0.82
N ARG A 29 8.90 -13.70 -1.15
CA ARG A 29 9.15 -12.26 -1.29
C ARG A 29 8.76 -11.77 -2.67
N GLU A 30 8.08 -10.63 -2.70
CA GLU A 30 7.79 -9.90 -3.94
C GLU A 30 9.10 -9.29 -4.49
N GLY A 31 9.49 -9.73 -5.69
CA GLY A 31 10.77 -9.41 -6.33
C GLY A 31 10.70 -8.25 -7.31
N TRP A 32 9.58 -8.06 -8.02
CA TRP A 32 9.40 -7.00 -9.02
C TRP A 32 7.92 -6.67 -9.23
N GLY A 33 7.61 -5.40 -9.48
CA GLY A 33 6.26 -4.92 -9.83
C GLY A 33 6.33 -3.83 -10.91
N GLN A 34 5.61 -3.99 -12.01
CA GLN A 34 5.41 -2.97 -13.05
C GLN A 34 3.94 -2.62 -13.15
N GLY A 35 3.60 -1.33 -13.25
CA GLY A 35 2.21 -0.89 -13.28
C GLY A 35 2.09 0.60 -13.04
N ARG A 36 0.91 1.17 -13.30
CA ARG A 36 0.66 2.57 -12.95
C ARG A 36 0.74 2.71 -11.42
N PRO A 37 1.33 3.81 -10.91
CA PRO A 37 1.30 4.10 -9.48
C PRO A 37 -0.12 4.07 -8.95
N LEU A 38 -0.32 3.49 -7.76
CA LEU A 38 -1.60 3.44 -7.07
C LEU A 38 -2.05 4.84 -6.63
N ALA A 39 -1.07 5.67 -6.24
CA ALA A 39 -1.21 7.09 -6.01
C ALA A 39 0.13 7.79 -6.19
N GLY A 40 0.11 9.12 -6.28
CA GLY A 40 1.33 9.91 -6.35
C GLY A 40 1.08 11.37 -6.03
N LEU A 41 2.16 12.02 -5.63
CA LEU A 41 2.24 13.45 -5.38
C LEU A 41 3.42 14.00 -6.19
N ASP A 42 3.20 15.07 -6.95
CA ASP A 42 4.25 15.81 -7.64
C ASP A 42 4.26 17.24 -7.13
N GLU A 43 5.27 17.58 -6.35
CA GLU A 43 5.52 18.92 -5.85
C GLU A 43 6.90 19.41 -6.30
N PRO A 44 7.15 20.73 -6.29
CA PRO A 44 8.49 21.26 -6.54
C PRO A 44 9.54 20.59 -5.62
N GLY A 45 10.54 19.95 -6.24
CA GLY A 45 11.66 19.31 -5.54
C GLY A 45 11.37 17.94 -4.90
N VAL A 46 10.12 17.47 -4.89
CA VAL A 46 9.74 16.17 -4.32
C VAL A 46 8.67 15.50 -5.17
N ARG A 47 8.95 14.26 -5.60
CA ARG A 47 7.96 13.37 -6.20
C ARG A 47 7.77 12.17 -5.30
N VAL A 48 6.52 11.80 -5.06
CA VAL A 48 6.15 10.58 -4.31
C VAL A 48 5.31 9.68 -5.21
N ARG A 49 5.56 8.38 -5.15
CA ARG A 49 4.80 7.34 -5.84
C ARG A 49 4.54 6.19 -4.89
N VAL A 50 3.30 5.72 -4.86
CA VAL A 50 2.95 4.42 -4.31
C VAL A 50 2.93 3.43 -5.46
N GLY A 51 3.87 2.50 -5.48
CA GLY A 51 3.97 1.48 -6.52
C GLY A 51 2.84 0.45 -6.43
N PRO A 52 2.60 -0.32 -7.50
CA PRO A 52 1.66 -1.45 -7.47
C PRO A 52 2.07 -2.56 -6.48
N ASP A 53 3.35 -2.58 -6.10
CA ASP A 53 3.93 -3.41 -5.04
C ASP A 53 3.78 -2.79 -3.64
N MET A 54 2.94 -1.75 -3.50
CA MET A 54 2.65 -1.02 -2.27
C MET A 54 3.86 -0.29 -1.66
N ARG A 55 5.00 -0.25 -2.36
CA ARG A 55 6.18 0.48 -1.90
C ARG A 55 6.02 1.96 -2.15
N VAL A 56 6.33 2.76 -1.14
CA VAL A 56 6.33 4.21 -1.26
C VAL A 56 7.73 4.67 -1.64
N THR A 57 7.86 5.27 -2.81
CA THR A 57 9.13 5.79 -3.33
C THR A 57 9.09 7.31 -3.38
N VAL A 58 10.11 7.95 -2.83
CA VAL A 58 10.29 9.40 -2.79
C VAL A 58 11.52 9.76 -3.62
N THR A 59 11.33 10.62 -4.61
CA THR A 59 12.39 11.17 -5.45
C THR A 59 12.61 12.64 -5.11
N ARG A 60 13.86 13.01 -4.81
CA ARG A 60 14.30 14.41 -4.61
C ARG A 60 15.52 14.68 -5.48
N GLY A 61 15.33 15.47 -6.55
CA GLY A 61 16.37 15.63 -7.57
C GLY A 61 16.78 14.27 -8.16
N ARG A 62 18.04 13.86 -7.94
CA ARG A 62 18.58 12.56 -8.39
C ARG A 62 18.50 11.46 -7.33
N GLN A 63 18.11 11.78 -6.09
CA GLN A 63 18.02 10.80 -5.02
C GLN A 63 16.66 10.11 -5.05
N ILE A 64 16.67 8.79 -4.91
CA ILE A 64 15.48 7.95 -4.80
C ILE A 64 15.57 7.19 -3.48
N GLN A 65 14.53 7.30 -2.67
CA GLN A 65 14.41 6.62 -1.38
C GLN A 65 13.12 5.82 -1.35
N THR A 66 13.20 4.55 -0.97
CA THR A 66 12.03 3.73 -0.66
C THR A 66 11.78 3.80 0.84
N LEU A 67 10.55 4.13 1.23
CA LEU A 67 10.14 4.19 2.63
C LEU A 67 9.74 2.79 3.12
N SER A 68 9.94 2.57 4.41
CA SER A 68 9.60 1.31 5.08
C SER A 68 8.72 1.62 6.30
N PRO A 69 7.70 0.80 6.61
CA PRO A 69 7.23 -0.37 5.85
C PRO A 69 6.54 0.02 4.52
N PRO A 70 6.19 -0.94 3.64
CA PRO A 70 5.26 -0.69 2.55
C PRO A 70 3.90 -0.20 3.08
N ALA A 71 3.21 0.64 2.32
CA ALA A 71 1.90 1.13 2.69
C ALA A 71 0.86 0.06 2.33
N VAL A 72 0.49 -0.85 3.23
CA VAL A 72 -0.42 -1.96 2.90
C VAL A 72 -1.87 -1.59 3.28
N PRO A 73 -2.88 -1.81 2.40
CA PRO A 73 -4.28 -1.57 2.76
C PRO A 73 -4.76 -2.55 3.84
N PRO A 74 -5.77 -2.14 4.63
CA PRO A 74 -6.36 -3.01 5.64
C PRO A 74 -7.10 -4.15 4.95
N PHE A 75 -6.81 -5.38 5.40
CA PHE A 75 -7.21 -6.63 4.74
C PHE A 75 -6.61 -6.78 3.32
N ASN A 76 -5.84 -7.87 3.13
CA ASN A 76 -5.25 -8.16 1.82
C ASN A 76 -6.34 -8.25 0.73
N VAL A 77 -6.09 -7.59 -0.39
CA VAL A 77 -6.97 -7.36 -1.58
C VAL A 77 -7.53 -8.65 -2.22
N TYR A 78 -7.26 -9.83 -1.66
CA TYR A 78 -7.57 -11.14 -2.23
C TYR A 78 -8.74 -11.88 -1.56
N GLY A 79 -9.32 -11.36 -0.46
CA GLY A 79 -10.31 -12.11 0.33
C GLY A 79 -11.78 -11.71 0.16
N SER A 80 -12.09 -10.41 0.18
CA SER A 80 -13.48 -9.92 0.24
C SER A 80 -13.66 -8.42 0.01
N GLY A 81 -12.57 -7.68 -0.24
CA GLY A 81 -12.57 -6.21 -0.36
C GLY A 81 -12.74 -5.73 -1.79
N TYR A 82 -13.53 -4.68 -1.98
CA TYR A 82 -13.58 -3.89 -3.21
C TYR A 82 -12.26 -3.13 -3.42
N PRO A 83 -11.94 -2.67 -4.66
CA PRO A 83 -10.64 -2.10 -4.98
C PRO A 83 -10.19 -1.01 -4.00
N ALA A 84 -8.91 -1.08 -3.62
CA ALA A 84 -8.35 -0.18 -2.62
C ALA A 84 -8.21 1.25 -3.17
N GLY A 85 -8.69 2.23 -2.41
CA GLY A 85 -8.46 3.65 -2.66
C GLY A 85 -7.12 4.09 -2.07
N TRP A 86 -6.40 4.99 -2.73
CA TRP A 86 -5.10 5.48 -2.27
C TRP A 86 -5.05 6.99 -2.32
N THR A 87 -4.56 7.61 -1.25
CA THR A 87 -4.24 9.04 -1.23
C THR A 87 -2.84 9.27 -0.69
N VAL A 88 -2.20 10.32 -1.20
CA VAL A 88 -0.86 10.75 -0.79
C VAL A 88 -0.94 12.25 -0.52
N GLU A 89 -0.60 12.64 0.69
CA GLU A 89 -0.61 14.02 1.14
C GLU A 89 0.69 14.35 1.84
N ARG A 90 1.13 15.60 1.77
CA ARG A 90 2.33 16.06 2.45
C ARG A 90 2.05 17.34 3.21
N SER A 91 2.52 17.39 4.45
CA SER A 91 2.51 18.59 5.29
C SER A 91 3.91 18.81 5.85
N GLY A 92 4.64 19.77 5.26
CA GLY A 92 6.04 20.02 5.60
C GLY A 92 6.94 18.79 5.40
N PRO A 93 7.59 18.27 6.46
CA PRO A 93 8.41 17.06 6.38
C PRO A 93 7.59 15.76 6.52
N VAL A 94 6.29 15.82 6.81
CA VAL A 94 5.48 14.62 7.04
C VAL A 94 4.79 14.22 5.74
N LEU A 95 4.99 12.99 5.31
CA LEU A 95 4.25 12.34 4.25
C LEU A 95 3.18 11.44 4.87
N THR A 96 1.93 11.67 4.49
CA THR A 96 0.80 10.81 4.84
C THR A 96 0.40 10.01 3.60
N VAL A 97 0.29 8.69 3.74
CA VAL A 97 -0.31 7.83 2.72
C VAL A 97 -1.47 7.08 3.36
N THR A 98 -2.65 7.19 2.76
CA THR A 98 -3.83 6.46 3.19
C THR A 98 -4.15 5.38 2.18
N ALA A 99 -4.21 4.13 2.65
CA ALA A 99 -4.64 2.98 1.88
C ALA A 99 -6.00 2.52 2.41
N LYS A 100 -7.04 2.69 1.60
CA LYS A 100 -8.44 2.40 1.93
C LYS A 100 -8.88 1.08 1.32
N ALA A 101 -9.66 0.29 2.05
CA ALA A 101 -10.37 -0.87 1.53
C ALA A 101 -11.84 -0.82 2.00
N SER A 102 -12.76 -1.12 1.09
CA SER A 102 -14.17 -1.29 1.43
C SER A 102 -14.47 -2.78 1.57
N VAL A 103 -14.82 -3.22 2.78
CA VAL A 103 -15.04 -4.62 3.13
C VAL A 103 -16.52 -4.86 3.33
N ARG A 104 -17.05 -5.94 2.77
CA ARG A 104 -18.43 -6.38 3.01
C ARG A 104 -18.51 -7.08 4.37
N ILE A 105 -19.34 -6.56 5.26
CA ILE A 105 -19.50 -7.05 6.63
C ILE A 105 -20.84 -7.78 6.88
N GLY A 106 -21.67 -7.90 5.84
CA GLY A 106 -22.95 -8.60 5.89
C GLY A 106 -23.59 -8.74 4.50
N VAL A 107 -24.87 -9.14 4.46
CA VAL A 107 -25.58 -9.35 3.18
C VAL A 107 -25.82 -8.02 2.45
N MET A 108 -25.86 -6.87 3.14
CA MET A 108 -26.05 -5.56 2.50
C MET A 108 -25.08 -4.46 2.98
N ASP A 109 -24.26 -4.71 4.01
CA ASP A 109 -23.45 -3.67 4.64
C ASP A 109 -21.99 -3.69 4.17
N MET A 110 -21.46 -2.50 3.94
CA MET A 110 -20.07 -2.22 3.60
C MET A 110 -19.45 -1.35 4.69
N ALA A 111 -18.24 -1.70 5.10
CA ALA A 111 -17.44 -0.92 6.01
C ALA A 111 -16.18 -0.45 5.29
N ASP A 112 -15.87 0.84 5.43
CA ASP A 112 -14.60 1.38 5.00
C ASP A 112 -13.58 1.23 6.12
N ILE A 113 -12.43 0.70 5.75
CA ILE A 113 -11.28 0.54 6.64
C ILE A 113 -10.09 1.19 5.93
N GLU A 114 -9.29 1.94 6.67
CA GLU A 114 -8.19 2.73 6.15
C GLU A 114 -6.95 2.50 7.00
N ASN A 115 -5.80 2.28 6.36
CA ASN A 115 -4.50 2.37 7.00
C ASN A 115 -3.84 3.68 6.63
N VAL A 116 -3.49 4.46 7.64
CA VAL A 116 -2.87 5.77 7.51
C VAL A 116 -1.42 5.67 7.98
N PHE A 117 -0.50 5.77 7.03
CA PHE A 117 0.93 5.75 7.27
C PHE A 117 1.47 7.17 7.28
N ARG A 118 2.24 7.54 8.30
CA ARG A 118 2.93 8.83 8.39
C ARG A 118 4.43 8.62 8.48
N TRP A 119 5.16 9.09 7.47
CA TRP A 119 6.63 9.09 7.46
C TRP A 119 7.18 10.49 7.59
N ASN A 120 8.29 10.60 8.32
CA ASN A 120 9.14 11.77 8.29
C ASN A 120 10.06 11.67 7.07
N LEU A 121 9.87 12.55 6.09
CA LEU A 121 10.65 12.62 4.87
C LEU A 121 12.11 13.04 5.09
N THR A 122 12.42 13.76 6.17
CA THR A 122 13.81 14.15 6.48
C THR A 122 14.61 12.95 6.97
N THR A 123 14.00 12.09 7.79
CA THR A 123 14.70 10.93 8.39
C THR A 123 14.42 9.61 7.68
N GLY A 124 13.39 9.56 6.83
CA GLY A 124 12.90 8.34 6.19
C GLY A 124 12.15 7.38 7.13
N ARG A 125 11.94 7.77 8.38
CA ARG A 125 11.34 6.90 9.40
C ARG A 125 9.83 6.99 9.41
N LEU A 126 9.17 5.85 9.61
CA LEU A 126 7.75 5.82 9.95
C LEU A 126 7.58 6.43 11.34
N GLU A 127 6.77 7.47 11.44
CA GLU A 127 6.41 8.10 12.71
C GLU A 127 5.18 7.43 13.33
N ARG A 128 4.19 7.09 12.49
CA ARG A 128 2.92 6.53 12.95
C ARG A 128 2.23 5.70 11.87
N CYS A 129 1.50 4.68 12.30
CA CYS A 129 0.61 3.87 11.47
C CYS A 129 -0.69 3.70 12.26
N ASP A 130 -1.82 4.15 11.70
CA ASP A 130 -3.13 4.00 12.31
C ASP A 130 -4.06 3.22 11.39
N THR A 131 -4.82 2.28 11.95
CA THR A 131 -5.97 1.68 11.27
C THR A 131 -7.24 2.38 11.73
N VAL A 132 -7.97 2.98 10.79
CA VAL A 132 -9.24 3.68 11.01
C VAL A 132 -10.34 2.85 10.37
N SER A 133 -11.44 2.63 11.09
CA SER A 133 -12.63 1.98 10.54
C SER A 133 -13.87 2.72 10.98
N THR A 134 -14.88 2.75 10.11
CA THR A 134 -16.24 3.18 10.49
C THR A 134 -16.97 2.16 11.36
N THR A 135 -16.36 1.00 11.64
CA THR A 135 -16.90 -0.11 12.42
C THR A 135 -15.87 -0.66 13.42
N ALA A 136 -16.30 -1.51 14.36
CA ALA A 136 -15.41 -2.07 15.40
C ALA A 136 -14.32 -3.04 14.87
N LEU A 137 -14.17 -3.20 13.55
CA LEU A 137 -13.21 -4.10 12.90
C LEU A 137 -11.77 -3.58 12.89
N ALA A 138 -11.55 -2.32 13.26
CA ALA A 138 -10.22 -1.69 13.29
C ALA A 138 -9.19 -2.43 14.17
N GLY A 139 -9.61 -3.17 15.20
CA GLY A 139 -8.70 -3.87 16.12
C GLY A 139 -8.05 -5.16 15.59
N GLN A 140 -8.36 -5.60 14.37
CA GLN A 140 -7.87 -6.86 13.81
C GLN A 140 -6.82 -6.71 12.70
N ASP A 141 -6.47 -5.49 12.31
CA ASP A 141 -5.49 -5.32 11.23
C ASP A 141 -4.06 -5.50 11.72
N ARG A 142 -3.29 -6.29 10.97
CA ARG A 142 -1.87 -6.62 11.23
C ARG A 142 -0.90 -5.72 10.46
N ALA A 143 -1.39 -4.92 9.51
CA ALA A 143 -0.56 -4.05 8.69
C ALA A 143 -0.01 -2.84 9.48
N CYS A 144 -0.81 -2.28 10.40
CA CYS A 144 -0.34 -1.36 11.42
C CYS A 144 -0.28 -2.09 12.78
N PRO A 145 0.82 -2.76 13.14
CA PRO A 145 0.96 -3.36 14.46
C PRO A 145 1.02 -2.24 15.50
N GLY A 146 -0.14 -1.87 16.04
CA GLY A 146 -0.34 -1.04 17.22
C GLY A 146 0.45 0.27 17.27
N ALA A 147 -0.20 1.38 16.93
CA ALA A 147 0.00 2.62 17.70
C ALA A 147 -0.66 2.44 19.09
N SER A 148 -0.21 1.45 19.86
CA SER A 148 -0.63 1.22 21.24
C SER A 148 0.43 1.82 22.15
N ARG A 149 0.16 3.00 22.68
CA ARG A 149 0.70 3.44 23.98
C ARG A 149 -0.44 3.98 24.82
#